data_AF-A0A831WBE0-F1
#
_entry.id   AF-A0A831WBE0-F1
#
_cell.length_a   1.000
_cell.length_b   1.000
_cell.length_c   1.000
_cell.angle_alpha   90.00
_cell.angle_beta   90.00
_cell.angle_gamma   90.00
#
_symmetry.space_group_name_H-M   'P 1'
#
loop_
_entity.id
_entity.type
_entity.pdbx_description
1 polymer ?
#
loop_
_entity_poly.entity_id
_entity_poly.type
_entity_poly.pdbx_seq_one_letter_code
_entity_poly.pdbx_strand_id
1 'polypeptide(L)' 'MNTRHTPRPGISRQDRLSDEGLQRLKKQLQSSAGISDQVLAQWIRRYGKDAEALILESGRELPSIDMD' A
#
# COMPACT_ATOMS: atom_id res chain seq x y z
N MET A 1 7.86 7.12 30.98
CA MET A 1 8.41 5.82 30.54
C MET A 1 8.21 5.73 29.02
N ASN A 2 9.20 6.09 28.21
CA ASN A 2 9.06 6.06 26.74
C ASN A 2 9.40 4.64 26.24
N THR A 3 8.38 3.87 25.86
CA THR A 3 8.54 2.56 25.24
C THR A 3 9.12 2.72 23.83
N ARG A 4 10.45 2.64 23.73
CA ARG A 4 11.16 2.54 22.47
C ARG A 4 10.81 1.19 21.84
N HIS A 5 9.92 1.19 20.85
CA HIS A 5 9.70 0.03 19.98
C HIS A 5 11.04 -0.31 19.31
N THR A 6 11.68 -1.38 19.77
CA THR A 6 12.91 -1.92 19.18
C THR A 6 12.59 -2.41 17.76
N PRO A 7 13.21 -1.84 16.71
CA PRO A 7 13.06 -2.36 15.36
C PRO A 7 13.69 -3.75 15.30
N ARG A 8 12.95 -4.74 14.78
CA ARG A 8 13.46 -6.09 14.51
C ARG A 8 14.72 -5.99 13.63
N PRO A 9 15.89 -6.52 14.07
CA PRO A 9 17.09 -6.50 13.23
C PRO A 9 16.92 -7.59 12.17
N GLY A 10 17.02 -7.21 10.89
CA GLY A 10 16.98 -8.16 9.77
C GLY A 10 15.99 -7.83 8.66
N ILE A 11 15.15 -6.81 8.82
CA ILE A 11 14.27 -6.33 7.74
C ILE A 11 14.77 -4.95 7.31
N SER A 12 15.18 -4.84 6.04
CA SER A 12 15.56 -3.57 5.43
C SER A 12 14.46 -2.53 5.68
N ARG A 13 14.84 -1.28 5.95
CA ARG A 13 13.90 -0.18 6.22
C ARG A 13 12.81 -0.05 5.14
N GLN A 14 13.15 -0.44 3.92
CA GLN A 14 12.28 -0.47 2.76
C GLN A 14 11.17 -1.54 2.86
N ASP A 15 11.48 -2.75 3.32
CA ASP A 15 10.48 -3.81 3.58
C ASP A 15 9.47 -3.38 4.64
N ARG A 16 9.94 -2.78 5.74
CA ARG A 16 9.05 -2.37 6.84
C ARG A 16 8.12 -1.23 6.43
N LEU A 17 8.62 -0.28 5.64
CA LEU A 17 7.79 0.80 5.06
C LEU A 17 6.83 0.29 3.99
N SER A 18 7.14 -0.86 3.38
CA SER A 18 6.26 -1.54 2.41
C SER A 18 5.10 -2.21 3.10
N ASP A 19 5.34 -2.98 4.16
CA ASP A 19 4.29 -3.65 4.92
C ASP A 19 3.28 -2.65 5.54
N GLU A 20 3.77 -1.60 6.23
CA GLU A 20 2.87 -0.59 6.81
C GLU A 20 2.12 0.22 5.75
N GLY A 21 2.74 0.45 4.58
CA GLY A 21 2.10 1.10 3.44
C GLY A 21 0.94 0.28 2.90
N LEU A 22 1.18 -1.00 2.61
CA LEU A 22 0.18 -1.93 2.10
C LEU A 22 -0.98 -2.11 3.08
N GLN A 23 -0.71 -2.17 4.39
CA GLN A 23 -1.76 -2.19 5.41
C GLN A 23 -2.64 -0.93 5.40
N ARG A 24 -2.06 0.24 5.12
CA ARG A 24 -2.83 1.48 4.96
C ARG A 24 -3.69 1.43 3.70
N LEU A 25 -3.14 1.01 2.56
CA LEU A 25 -3.89 0.83 1.33
C LEU A 25 -5.09 -0.09 1.56
N LYS A 26 -4.87 -1.26 2.18
CA LYS A 26 -5.95 -2.21 2.51
C LYS A 26 -7.04 -1.56 3.36
N LYS A 27 -6.69 -0.81 4.41
CA LYS A 27 -7.67 -0.08 5.23
C LYS A 27 -8.43 0.98 4.46
N GLN A 28 -7.75 1.70 3.56
CA GLN A 28 -8.41 2.70 2.72
C GLN A 28 -9.38 2.03 1.72
N LEU A 29 -9.01 0.88 1.15
CA LEU A 29 -9.86 0.13 0.23
C LEU A 29 -11.09 -0.47 0.93
N GLN A 30 -10.93 -0.91 2.19
CA GLN A 30 -12.02 -1.39 3.04
C GLN A 30 -12.92 -0.28 3.54
N SER A 31 -12.40 0.94 3.68
CA SER A 31 -13.20 2.10 4.02
C SER A 31 -13.99 2.53 2.79
N SER A 32 -15.31 2.73 2.93
CA SER A 32 -16.19 3.13 1.81
C SER A 32 -15.88 4.54 1.24
N ALA A 33 -14.82 5.18 1.71
CA ALA A 33 -14.27 6.41 1.16
C ALA A 33 -13.62 6.09 -0.20
N GLY A 34 -14.27 6.51 -1.30
CA GLY A 34 -13.76 6.32 -2.64
C GLY A 34 -12.31 6.80 -2.79
N ILE A 35 -11.37 5.87 -2.98
CA ILE A 35 -10.01 6.20 -3.37
C ILE A 35 -10.03 6.56 -4.85
N SER A 36 -9.40 7.68 -5.20
CA SER A 36 -9.25 8.10 -6.60
C SER A 36 -8.21 7.26 -7.33
N ASP A 37 -8.41 7.03 -8.62
CA ASP A 37 -7.49 6.32 -9.51
C ASP A 37 -6.05 6.84 -9.46
N GLN A 38 -5.86 8.17 -9.29
CA GLN A 38 -4.53 8.77 -9.16
C GLN A 38 -3.78 8.26 -7.92
N VAL A 39 -4.51 8.07 -6.81
CA VAL A 39 -3.94 7.55 -5.56
C VAL A 39 -3.62 6.07 -5.73
N LEU A 40 -4.54 5.30 -6.31
CA LEU A 40 -4.31 3.88 -6.62
C LEU A 40 -3.08 3.70 -7.54
N ALA A 41 -2.94 4.55 -8.55
CA ALA A 41 -1.80 4.52 -9.47
C ALA A 41 -0.49 4.80 -8.73
N GLN A 42 -0.50 5.73 -7.76
CA GLN A 42 0.66 6.01 -6.93
C GLN A 42 1.03 4.83 -6.01
N TRP A 43 0.03 4.13 -5.47
CA TRP A 43 0.27 2.91 -4.70
C TRP A 43 0.91 1.82 -5.56
N ILE A 44 0.41 1.61 -6.78
CA ILE A 44 0.97 0.63 -7.73
C ILE A 44 2.37 1.07 -8.18
N ARG A 45 2.63 2.35 -8.46
CA ARG A 45 3.99 2.82 -8.78
C ARG A 45 4.98 2.62 -7.63
N ARG A 46 4.50 2.68 -6.39
CA ARG A 46 5.35 2.59 -5.18
C ARG A 46 5.59 1.16 -4.70
N TYR A 47 4.58 0.29 -4.79
CA TYR A 47 4.62 -1.07 -4.25
C TYR A 47 4.41 -2.15 -5.32
N GLY A 48 4.18 -1.76 -6.58
CA GLY A 48 4.03 -2.67 -7.71
C GLY A 48 2.89 -3.65 -7.52
N LYS A 49 3.20 -4.93 -7.79
CA LYS A 49 2.26 -6.04 -7.81
C LYS A 49 1.52 -6.26 -6.50
N ASP A 50 2.14 -5.95 -5.36
CA ASP A 50 1.51 -6.09 -4.05
C ASP A 50 0.33 -5.12 -3.88
N ALA A 51 0.45 -3.90 -4.41
CA ALA A 51 -0.67 -2.95 -4.42
C ALA A 51 -1.75 -3.37 -5.43
N GLU A 52 -1.35 -3.85 -6.61
CA GLU A 52 -2.30 -4.35 -7.63
C GLU A 52 -3.18 -5.48 -7.06
N ALA A 53 -2.56 -6.45 -6.37
CA ALA A 53 -3.27 -7.55 -5.73
C ALA A 53 -4.31 -7.06 -4.72
N LEU A 54 -3.95 -6.12 -3.84
CA LEU A 54 -4.87 -5.57 -2.84
C LEU A 54 -6.05 -4.82 -3.46
N ILE A 55 -5.81 -4.09 -4.55
CA ILE A 55 -6.87 -3.34 -5.25
C ILE A 55 -7.86 -4.33 -5.90
N LEU A 56 -7.35 -5.36 -6.57
CA LEU A 56 -8.18 -6.41 -7.15
C LEU A 56 -8.96 -7.20 -6.09
N GLU A 57 -8.32 -7.56 -4.97
CA GLU A 57 -8.99 -8.23 -3.83
C GLU A 57 -10.12 -7.38 -3.23
N SER A 58 -10.02 -6.05 -3.33
CA SER A 58 -11.08 -5.15 -2.88
C SER A 58 -12.28 -5.07 -3.84
N GLY A 59 -12.21 -5.73 -4.99
CA GLY A 59 -13.24 -5.70 -6.03
C GLY A 59 -13.26 -4.41 -6.84
N ARG A 60 -12.17 -3.64 -6.79
CA ARG A 60 -11.99 -2.43 -7.60
C ARG A 60 -11.19 -2.74 -8.86
N GLU A 61 -11.39 -1.90 -9.87
CA GLU A 61 -10.61 -1.94 -11.10
C GLU A 61 -9.24 -1.29 -10.90
N LEU A 62 -8.24 -1.79 -11.61
CA LEU A 62 -6.92 -1.18 -11.62
C LEU A 62 -6.99 0.13 -12.43
N PRO A 63 -6.42 1.23 -11.92
CA PRO A 63 -6.32 2.45 -12.70
C PRO A 63 -5.47 2.18 -13.95
N SER A 64 -5.83 2.79 -15.08
CA SER A 64 -4.97 2.79 -16.27
C SER A 64 -3.72 3.62 -15.97
N ILE A 65 -2.65 2.96 -15.53
CA ILE A 65 -1.36 3.60 -15.33
C ILE A 65 -0.65 3.58 -16.68
N ASP A 66 -0.66 4.72 -17.36
CA ASP A 66 0.26 4.95 -18.47
C ASP A 66 1.68 4.85 -17.89
N MET A 67 2.37 3.74 -18.22
CA MET A 67 3.80 3.57 -17.99
C MET A 67 4.52 4.27 -19.14
N ASP A 68 4.69 5.59 -19.01
CA ASP A 68 5.63 6.37 -19.82
C ASP A 68 7.05 6.22 -19.27
#